data_AF-A0AAQ3TQW7-F1
#
_entry.id   AF-A0AAQ3TQW7-F1
#
_cell.length_a   1.000
_cell.length_b   1.000
_cell.length_c   1.000
_cell.angle_alpha   90.00
_cell.angle_beta   90.00
_cell.angle_gamma   90.00
#
_symmetry.space_group_name_H-M   'P 1'
#
loop_
_entity.id
_entity.type
_entity.pdbx_description
1 polymer ?
#
loop_
_entity_poly.entity_id
_entity_poly.type
_entity_poly.pdbx_seq_one_letter_code
_entity_poly.pdbx_strand_id
1 'polypeptide(L)' 'MSREFEMSLMGELQFFLGLQIKQGLEGTFVHQAKYTRDILRKINMGDSKPMTTPMSTNTTLDADEDGEAVDQKEF' A
#
# COMPACT_ATOMS: atom_id res chain seq x y z
N MET A 1 -8.83 0.80 -18.49
CA MET A 1 -8.03 1.80 -17.76
C MET A 1 -8.82 3.04 -17.35
N SER A 2 -9.57 3.70 -18.24
CA SER A 2 -10.35 4.91 -17.88
C SER A 2 -11.76 4.68 -17.32
N ARG A 3 -12.22 3.43 -17.20
CA ARG A 3 -13.58 3.09 -16.71
C ARG A 3 -13.64 2.68 -15.23
N GLU A 4 -12.49 2.43 -14.60
CA GLU A 4 -12.41 1.97 -13.19
C GLU A 4 -11.85 3.02 -12.24
N PHE A 5 -11.17 4.06 -12.78
CA PHE A 5 -10.63 5.15 -11.97
C PHE A 5 -10.98 6.48 -12.63
N GLU A 6 -11.70 7.31 -11.90
CA GLU A 6 -12.04 8.68 -12.27
C GLU A 6 -10.75 9.51 -12.32
N MET A 7 -10.17 9.67 -13.51
CA MET A 7 -9.00 10.52 -13.72
C MET A 7 -9.46 11.97 -13.83
N SER A 8 -9.49 12.68 -12.70
CA SER A 8 -9.55 14.13 -12.70
C SER A 8 -8.15 14.69 -13.00
N LEU A 9 -8.04 15.57 -14.00
CA LEU A 9 -6.84 16.38 -14.26
C LEU A 9 -6.63 17.34 -13.07
N MET A 10 -5.90 16.90 -12.04
CA MET A 10 -5.63 17.64 -10.81
C MET A 10 -4.16 18.05 -10.71
N GLY A 11 -3.71 19.06 -11.48
CA GLY A 11 -2.45 19.77 -11.24
C GLY A 11 -1.23 18.92 -10.86
N GLU A 12 -0.40 19.40 -9.93
CA GLU A 12 0.62 18.57 -9.27
C GLU A 12 -0.04 17.44 -8.48
N LEU A 13 0.45 16.22 -8.65
CA LEU A 13 -0.05 15.04 -7.96
C LEU A 13 0.30 15.14 -6.47
N GLN A 14 -0.62 15.68 -5.66
CA GLN A 14 -0.41 15.85 -4.21
C GLN A 14 -0.87 14.63 -3.40
N PHE A 15 -1.84 13.87 -3.92
CA PHE A 15 -2.33 12.64 -3.28
C PHE A 15 -2.62 11.56 -4.32
N PHE A 16 -2.15 10.36 -4.07
CA PHE A 16 -2.42 9.18 -4.91
C PHE A 16 -2.65 7.97 -4.01
N LEU A 17 -3.77 7.27 -4.19
CA LEU A 17 -4.13 6.08 -3.40
C LEU A 17 -4.11 6.31 -1.86
N GLY A 18 -4.32 7.55 -1.40
CA GLY A 18 -4.20 7.93 0.01
C GLY A 18 -2.77 8.23 0.49
N LEU A 19 -1.78 8.05 -0.38
CA LEU A 19 -0.39 8.47 -0.17
C LEU A 19 -0.26 9.96 -0.52
N GLN A 20 0.44 10.70 0.31
CA GLN A 20 0.75 12.09 0.01
C GLN A 20 2.01 12.15 -0.84
N ILE A 21 1.97 12.89 -1.93
CA ILE A 21 3.05 12.99 -2.89
C ILE A 21 3.55 14.44 -2.91
N LYS A 22 4.88 14.60 -2.89
CA LYS A 22 5.54 15.89 -3.03
C LYS A 22 6.56 15.78 -4.16
N GLN A 23 6.28 16.45 -5.26
CA GLN A 23 7.17 16.51 -6.41
C GLN A 23 8.13 17.69 -6.22
N GLY A 24 9.41 17.47 -6.49
CA GLY A 24 10.45 18.50 -6.40
C GLY A 24 11.52 18.27 -7.46
N LEU A 25 12.49 19.19 -7.54
CA LEU A 25 13.56 19.13 -8.54
C LEU A 25 14.44 17.86 -8.41
N GLU A 26 14.57 17.32 -7.20
CA GLU A 26 15.34 16.09 -6.94
C GLU A 26 14.53 14.80 -7.14
N GLY A 27 13.24 14.91 -7.48
CA GLY A 27 12.37 13.76 -7.73
C GLY A 27 11.04 13.82 -6.96
N THR A 28 10.41 12.65 -6.82
CA THR A 28 9.10 12.52 -6.17
C THR A 28 9.25 11.89 -4.79
N PHE A 29 8.83 12.61 -3.76
CA PHE A 29 8.77 12.11 -2.40
C PHE A 29 7.37 11.58 -2.07
N VAL A 30 7.29 10.38 -1.51
CA VAL A 30 6.04 9.73 -1.12
C VAL A 30 5.97 9.66 0.39
N HIS A 31 5.01 10.36 0.98
CA HIS A 31 4.75 10.38 2.41
C HIS A 31 3.58 9.43 2.76
N GLN A 32 3.90 8.37 3.50
CA GLN A 32 2.97 7.26 3.75
C GLN A 32 2.28 7.30 5.12
N ALA A 33 2.65 8.21 6.03
CA ALA A 33 2.21 8.13 7.43
C ALA A 33 0.67 8.10 7.60
N LYS A 34 -0.05 8.90 6.80
CA LYS A 34 -1.52 8.89 6.79
C LYS A 34 -2.07 7.55 6.29
N TYR A 35 -1.55 7.08 5.16
CA TYR A 35 -1.95 5.80 4.56
C TYR A 35 -1.73 4.62 5.52
N THR A 36 -0.56 4.54 6.16
CA THR A 36 -0.25 3.50 7.16
C THR A 36 -1.27 3.52 8.31
N ARG A 37 -1.57 4.71 8.85
CA ARG A 37 -2.54 4.85 9.94
C ARG A 37 -3.96 4.47 9.50
N ASP A 38 -4.35 4.86 8.29
CA ASP A 38 -5.67 4.57 7.75
C ASP A 38 -5.85 3.06 7.50
N ILE A 39 -4.81 2.37 7.01
CA ILE A 39 -4.79 0.90 6.92
C ILE A 39 -4.93 0.26 8.30
N LEU A 40 -4.07 0.65 9.25
CA LEU A 40 -4.10 0.08 10.60
C LEU A 40 -5.48 0.26 11.24
N ARG A 41 -6.13 1.40 11.04
CA ARG A 41 -7.50 1.62 11.50
C ARG A 41 -8.50 0.71 10.80
N LYS A 42 -8.41 0.53 9.48
CA LYS A 42 -9.31 -0.31 8.69
C LYS A 42 -9.32 -1.77 9.16
N ILE A 43 -8.17 -2.26 9.62
CA ILE A 43 -8.01 -3.63 10.14
C ILE A 43 -8.09 -3.71 11.68
N ASN A 44 -8.55 -2.64 12.34
CA ASN A 44 -8.67 -2.54 13.81
C ASN A 44 -7.35 -2.76 14.59
N MET A 45 -6.22 -2.39 14.00
CA MET A 45 -4.87 -2.44 14.59
C MET A 45 -4.35 -1.07 15.05
N GLY A 46 -5.23 -0.08 15.23
CA GLY A 46 -4.84 1.27 15.63
C GLY A 46 -4.12 1.35 16.99
N ASP A 47 -4.49 0.48 17.93
CA ASP A 47 -3.93 0.41 19.29
C ASP A 47 -2.97 -0.78 19.47
N SER A 48 -2.63 -1.47 18.38
CA SER A 48 -1.69 -2.59 18.44
C SER A 48 -0.30 -2.10 18.84
N LYS A 49 0.38 -2.90 19.69
CA LYS A 49 1.74 -2.57 20.13
C LYS A 49 2.69 -2.56 18.92
N PRO A 50 3.58 -1.56 18.80
CA PRO A 50 4.58 -1.57 17.76
C PRO A 50 5.50 -2.78 17.94
N MET A 51 5.83 -3.46 16.85
CA MET A 51 6.81 -4.53 16.86
C MET A 51 8.20 -3.92 16.75
N THR A 52 9.10 -4.28 17.67
CA THR A 52 10.50 -3.81 17.69
C THR A 52 11.32 -4.40 16.55
N THR A 53 10.95 -5.59 16.09
CA THR A 53 11.57 -6.22 14.93
C THR A 53 10.79 -5.82 13.68
N PRO A 54 11.40 -5.11 12.73
CA PRO A 54 10.75 -4.83 11.45
C PRO A 54 10.53 -6.12 10.68
N MET A 55 9.46 -6.16 9.88
CA MET A 55 9.26 -7.23 8.90
C MET A 55 10.39 -7.18 7.87
N SER A 56 10.90 -8.34 7.45
CA SER A 56 11.89 -8.41 6.38
C SER A 56 11.36 -7.73 5.12
N THR A 57 12.17 -6.89 4.48
CA THR A 57 11.82 -6.26 3.20
C THR A 57 11.81 -7.26 2.05
N ASN A 58 12.54 -8.37 2.20
CA ASN A 58 12.57 -9.47 1.26
C ASN A 58 11.79 -10.63 1.85
N THR A 59 10.59 -10.86 1.31
CA THR A 59 9.86 -12.10 1.52
C THR A 59 10.22 -13.02 0.36
N THR A 60 11.01 -14.06 0.63
CA THR A 60 11.13 -15.19 -0.31
C THR A 60 9.82 -15.95 -0.21
N LEU A 61 9.07 -16.00 -1.30
CA LEU A 61 7.88 -16.83 -1.41
C LEU A 61 8.35 -18.19 -1.93
N ASP A 62 8.22 -19.21 -1.11
CA ASP A 62 8.46 -20.59 -1.51
C ASP A 62 7.13 -21.25 -1.89
N ALA A 63 7.21 -22.27 -2.74
CA ALA A 63 6.04 -23.06 -3.08
C ALA A 63 5.55 -23.81 -1.84
N ASP A 64 4.26 -23.68 -1.52
CA ASP A 64 3.62 -24.49 -0.50
C ASP A 64 3.22 -25.82 -1.13
N GLU A 65 4.07 -26.84 -1.02
CA GLU A 65 3.86 -28.16 -1.66
C GLU A 65 2.63 -28.89 -1.10
N ASP A 66 2.23 -28.59 0.13
CA ASP A 66 1.05 -29.13 0.81
C ASP A 66 -0.18 -28.19 0.74
N GLY A 67 -0.07 -27.06 0.04
CA GLY A 67 -1.09 -26.03 -0.03
C GLY A 67 -2.24 -26.39 -0.99
N GLU A 68 -3.47 -26.01 -0.62
CA GLU A 68 -4.62 -26.12 -1.52
C GLU A 68 -4.47 -25.17 -2.71
N ALA A 69 -4.75 -25.68 -3.92
CA ALA A 69 -4.64 -24.90 -5.15
C ALA A 69 -5.70 -23.79 -5.17
N VAL A 70 -5.26 -22.54 -5.06
CA VAL A 70 -6.13 -21.36 -5.16
C VAL A 70 -6.10 -20.80 -6.60
N ASP A 71 -7.27 -20.64 -7.23
CA ASP A 71 -7.36 -19.97 -8.52
C ASP A 71 -7.23 -18.46 -8.33
N GLN A 72 -6.21 -17.86 -8.95
CA GLN A 72 -5.92 -16.43 -8.86
C GLN A 72 -7.04 -15.54 -9.46
N LYS A 73 -7.98 -16.11 -10.22
CA LYS A 73 -9.10 -15.38 -10.86
C LYS A 73 -10.38 -15.37 -10.04
N GLU A 74 -10.45 -16.10 -8.92
CA GLU A 74 -11.60 -16.08 -8.02
C GLU A 74 -11.43 -15.03 -6.91
N PHE A 75 -11.31 -13.75 -7.29
CA PHE A 75 -11.49 -12.61 -6.38
C PHE A 75 -12.13 -11.43 -7.11
#